data_AF-A0A7S1INM4-F1
#
_entry.id   AF-A0A7S1INM4-F1
#
_cell.length_a   1.000
_cell.length_b   1.000
_cell.length_c   1.000
_cell.angle_alpha   90.00
_cell.angle_beta   90.00
_cell.angle_gamma   90.00
#
_symmetry.space_group_name_H-M   'P 1'
#
loop_
_entity.id
_entity.type
_entity.pdbx_description
1 polymer ?
#
loop_
_entity_poly.entity_id
_entity_poly.type
_entity_poly.pdbx_seq_one_letter_code
_entity_poly.pdbx_strand_id
1 'polypeptide(L)'
;TNTSLTSLDVGCNPFGSTGANHFALALHHNSTLRSLDLSTANLDNDCAAALLQALQRNTSVTDLGMMMNQMDMDLMEPIFARFRQNREEFEAQQAQLEARMAQVRQWVQVGGAALVVVAFVAAAGAILRRRR
;
A
#
# COMPACT_ATOMS: atom_id res chain seq x y z
N THR A 1 -3.04 16.53 4.95
CA THR A 1 -2.83 15.08 4.77
C THR A 1 -4.15 14.44 4.41
N ASN A 2 -4.20 13.67 3.32
CA ASN A 2 -5.42 12.95 2.94
C ASN A 2 -5.41 11.58 3.66
N THR A 3 -6.52 11.19 4.28
CA THR A 3 -6.66 9.95 5.07
C THR A 3 -7.69 8.98 4.50
N SER A 4 -8.27 9.29 3.33
CA SER A 4 -9.32 8.48 2.70
C SER A 4 -8.93 7.99 1.30
N LEU A 5 -8.01 8.66 0.62
CA LEU A 5 -7.60 8.30 -0.72
C LEU A 5 -6.80 6.99 -0.70
N THR A 6 -7.29 6.01 -1.45
CA THR A 6 -6.73 4.66 -1.58
C THR A 6 -6.14 4.38 -2.95
N SER A 7 -6.59 5.10 -3.99
CA SER A 7 -6.09 4.97 -5.36
C SER A 7 -5.89 6.34 -5.97
N LEU A 8 -4.79 6.52 -6.70
CA LEU A 8 -4.47 7.74 -7.43
C LEU A 8 -3.87 7.38 -8.78
N ASP A 9 -4.55 7.80 -9.85
CA ASP A 9 -4.03 7.73 -11.21
C ASP A 9 -3.71 9.15 -11.67
N VAL A 10 -2.43 9.39 -11.96
CA VAL A 10 -1.94 10.62 -12.56
C VAL A 10 -1.11 10.32 -13.81
N GLY A 11 -1.27 9.11 -14.37
CA GLY A 11 -0.58 8.68 -15.58
C GLY A 11 -0.88 9.60 -16.76
N CYS A 12 0.01 9.59 -17.76
CA CYS A 12 -0.09 10.43 -18.96
C CYS A 12 -0.10 11.95 -18.68
N ASN A 13 0.40 12.38 -17.52
CA ASN A 13 0.63 13.79 -17.19
C ASN A 13 2.13 14.03 -17.07
N PRO A 14 2.76 14.81 -17.97
CA PRO A 14 4.20 15.02 -17.98
C PRO A 14 4.62 16.04 -16.92
N PHE A 15 4.54 15.67 -15.65
CA PHE A 15 5.00 16.52 -14.54
C PHE A 15 6.51 16.42 -14.27
N GLY A 16 7.19 15.46 -14.90
CA GLY A 16 8.64 15.31 -14.83
C GLY A 16 9.18 14.93 -13.46
N SER A 17 10.50 14.94 -13.31
CA SER A 17 11.18 14.64 -12.05
C SER A 17 10.81 15.57 -10.90
N THR A 18 10.57 16.85 -11.18
CA THR A 18 10.11 17.81 -10.16
C THR A 18 8.78 17.40 -9.55
N GLY A 19 7.78 17.06 -10.38
CA GLY A 19 6.49 16.57 -9.88
C GLY A 19 6.62 15.23 -9.16
N ALA A 20 7.47 14.33 -9.66
CA ALA A 20 7.75 13.04 -9.04
C ALA A 20 8.35 13.18 -7.63
N ASN A 21 9.25 14.14 -7.42
CA ASN A 21 9.83 14.44 -6.11
C ASN A 21 8.75 14.91 -5.12
N HIS A 22 7.75 15.66 -5.57
CA HIS A 22 6.60 16.01 -4.74
C HIS A 22 5.75 14.78 -4.39
N PHE A 23 5.55 13.85 -5.34
CA PHE A 23 4.89 12.57 -5.04
C PHE A 23 5.68 11.73 -4.03
N ALA A 24 7.01 11.65 -4.16
CA ALA A 24 7.86 10.97 -3.19
C ALA A 24 7.69 11.55 -1.78
N LEU A 25 7.70 12.88 -1.66
CA LEU A 25 7.45 13.54 -0.38
C LEU A 25 6.03 13.27 0.15
N ALA A 26 5.02 13.27 -0.71
CA ALA A 26 3.65 12.97 -0.32
C ALA A 26 3.50 11.51 0.17
N LEU A 27 4.13 10.56 -0.52
CA LEU A 27 4.15 9.14 -0.15
C LEU A 27 4.79 8.90 1.21
N HIS A 28 5.81 9.69 1.57
CA HIS A 28 6.47 9.61 2.88
C HIS A 28 5.50 9.79 4.05
N HIS A 29 4.47 10.62 3.88
CA HIS A 29 3.51 10.97 4.93
C HIS A 29 2.14 10.31 4.72
N ASN A 30 1.89 9.72 3.56
CA ASN A 30 0.64 9.04 3.27
C ASN A 30 0.73 7.58 3.74
N SER A 31 -0.31 7.08 4.40
CA SER A 31 -0.40 5.69 4.86
C SER A 31 -1.68 4.99 4.41
N THR A 32 -2.44 5.64 3.51
CA THR A 32 -3.76 5.19 3.07
C THR A 32 -3.79 4.79 1.61
N LEU A 33 -2.93 5.39 0.79
CA LEU A 33 -2.78 5.09 -0.62
C LEU A 33 -2.26 3.68 -0.79
N ARG A 34 -2.98 2.90 -1.61
CA ARG A 34 -2.69 1.52 -1.97
C ARG A 34 -2.24 1.42 -3.42
N SER A 35 -2.90 2.15 -4.31
CA SER A 35 -2.59 2.19 -5.74
C SER A 35 -2.12 3.57 -6.19
N LEU A 36 -1.03 3.61 -6.94
CA LEU A 36 -0.49 4.82 -7.55
C LEU A 36 -0.04 4.53 -8.98
N ASP A 37 -0.56 5.27 -9.97
CA ASP A 37 -0.08 5.22 -11.35
C ASP A 37 0.64 6.51 -11.75
N LEU A 38 1.92 6.38 -12.09
CA LEU A 38 2.83 7.41 -12.61
C LEU A 38 3.33 7.05 -14.02
N SER A 39 2.61 6.19 -14.75
CA SER A 39 3.01 5.78 -16.10
C SER A 39 2.98 6.96 -17.06
N THR A 40 3.94 7.04 -17.98
CA THR A 40 3.99 8.10 -19.00
C THR A 40 4.03 9.52 -18.38
N ALA A 41 4.72 9.68 -17.26
CA ALA A 41 4.79 10.94 -16.51
C ALA A 41 6.10 11.73 -16.74
N ASN A 42 6.92 11.30 -17.70
CA ASN A 42 8.22 11.87 -18.01
C ASN A 42 9.20 11.79 -16.81
N LEU A 43 9.11 10.71 -16.04
CA LEU A 43 10.06 10.42 -14.95
C LEU A 43 11.43 10.08 -15.52
N ASP A 44 12.49 10.57 -14.89
CA ASP A 44 13.89 10.31 -15.23
C ASP A 44 14.63 9.64 -14.06
N ASN A 45 15.90 9.32 -14.27
CA ASN A 45 16.76 8.69 -13.27
C ASN A 45 16.92 9.52 -11.98
N ASP A 46 16.79 10.85 -12.04
CA ASP A 46 17.04 11.73 -10.89
C ASP A 46 15.95 11.56 -9.83
N CYS A 47 14.70 11.27 -10.24
CA CYS A 47 13.61 11.04 -9.29
C CYS A 47 13.54 9.61 -8.73
N ALA A 48 14.24 8.64 -9.33
CA ALA A 48 14.21 7.24 -8.91
C ALA A 48 14.67 7.05 -7.46
N ALA A 49 15.75 7.73 -7.06
CA ALA A 49 16.27 7.68 -5.69
C ALA A 49 15.27 8.26 -4.67
N ALA A 50 14.57 9.34 -5.03
CA ALA A 50 13.56 9.96 -4.17
C ALA A 50 12.34 9.04 -3.98
N LEU A 51 11.85 8.45 -5.07
CA LEU A 51 10.76 7.47 -5.04
C LEU A 51 11.14 6.26 -4.19
N LEU A 52 12.35 5.71 -4.37
CA LEU A 52 12.84 4.59 -3.57
C LEU A 52 12.89 4.92 -2.07
N GLN A 53 13.46 6.07 -1.69
CA GLN A 53 13.50 6.49 -0.28
C GLN A 53 12.11 6.68 0.33
N ALA A 54 11.17 7.22 -0.44
CA ALA A 54 9.79 7.35 0.00
C ALA A 54 9.14 5.97 0.23
N LEU A 55 9.34 5.04 -0.69
CA LEU A 55 8.80 3.67 -0.62
C LEU A 55 9.48 2.80 0.44
N GLN A 56 10.72 3.10 0.83
CA GLN A 56 11.34 2.44 1.98
C GLN A 56 10.60 2.74 3.29
N ARG A 57 9.99 3.92 3.41
CA ARG A 57 9.19 4.32 4.59
C ARG A 57 7.70 4.04 4.44
N ASN A 58 7.19 4.11 3.21
CA ASN A 58 5.80 3.82 2.91
C ASN A 58 5.58 2.31 2.73
N THR A 59 4.80 1.71 3.62
CA THR A 59 4.37 0.31 3.55
C THR A 59 2.92 0.15 3.10
N SER A 60 2.26 1.24 2.71
CA SER A 60 0.85 1.22 2.33
C SER A 60 0.65 0.91 0.85
N VAL A 61 1.52 1.41 -0.02
CA VAL A 61 1.41 1.21 -1.48
C VAL A 61 1.72 -0.24 -1.84
N THR A 62 0.75 -0.88 -2.49
CA THR A 62 0.74 -2.29 -2.93
C THR A 62 0.42 -2.45 -4.41
N ASP A 63 0.04 -1.37 -5.12
CA ASP A 63 -0.10 -1.28 -6.58
C ASP A 63 0.62 -0.02 -7.13
N LEU A 64 1.61 -0.19 -8.04
CA LEU A 64 2.45 0.90 -8.56
C LEU A 64 2.66 0.76 -10.08
N GLY A 65 2.13 1.71 -10.84
CA GLY A 65 2.38 1.88 -12.27
C GLY A 65 3.47 2.92 -12.52
N MET A 66 4.50 2.58 -13.28
CA MET A 66 5.55 3.53 -13.71
C MET A 66 6.04 3.23 -15.13
N MET A 67 5.20 2.59 -15.95
CA MET A 67 5.58 2.18 -17.31
C MET A 67 5.81 3.40 -18.20
N MET A 68 6.56 3.21 -19.29
CA MET A 68 6.78 4.25 -20.30
C MET A 68 7.37 5.55 -19.74
N ASN A 69 8.34 5.42 -18.83
CA ASN A 69 9.15 6.52 -18.31
C ASN A 69 10.62 6.36 -18.75
N GLN A 70 11.43 7.39 -18.52
CA GLN A 70 12.83 7.49 -18.93
C GLN A 70 13.78 7.09 -17.80
N MET A 71 13.41 6.04 -17.05
CA MET A 71 14.22 5.50 -15.95
C MET A 71 14.95 4.22 -16.39
N ASP A 72 16.21 4.10 -16.01
CA ASP A 72 16.99 2.90 -16.24
C ASP A 72 16.44 1.73 -15.41
N MET A 73 16.40 0.55 -16.03
CA MET A 73 15.86 -0.66 -15.40
C MET A 73 16.59 -1.01 -14.09
N ASP A 74 17.90 -0.74 -14.01
CA ASP A 74 18.70 -0.99 -12.80
C ASP A 74 18.26 -0.12 -11.61
N LEU A 75 17.74 1.08 -11.87
CA LEU A 75 17.19 1.97 -10.85
C LEU A 75 15.74 1.61 -10.50
N MET A 76 15.02 0.96 -11.41
CA MET A 76 13.64 0.52 -11.20
C MET A 76 13.56 -0.78 -10.38
N GLU A 77 14.55 -1.67 -10.49
CA GLU A 77 14.53 -2.97 -9.79
C GLU A 77 14.33 -2.81 -8.27
N PRO A 78 15.09 -1.96 -7.55
CA PRO A 78 14.92 -1.80 -6.11
C PRO A 78 13.53 -1.25 -5.73
N ILE A 79 12.97 -0.39 -6.59
CA ILE A 79 11.62 0.16 -6.40
C ILE A 79 10.58 -0.96 -6.50
N PHE A 80 10.67 -1.79 -7.55
CA PHE A 80 9.78 -2.93 -7.73
C PHE A 80 9.96 -4.01 -6.66
N ALA A 81 11.20 -4.24 -6.20
CA ALA A 81 11.49 -5.16 -5.10
C ALA A 81 10.80 -4.71 -3.80
N ARG A 82 10.94 -3.42 -3.44
CA ARG A 82 10.30 -2.85 -2.25
C ARG A 82 8.78 -2.94 -2.33
N PHE A 83 8.23 -2.67 -3.50
CA PHE A 83 6.80 -2.79 -3.76
C PHE A 83 6.27 -4.22 -3.58
N ARG A 84 6.97 -5.22 -4.15
CA ARG A 84 6.61 -6.63 -3.98
C ARG A 84 6.61 -7.02 -2.50
N GLN A 85 7.61 -6.57 -1.75
CA GLN A 85 7.69 -6.78 -0.32
C GLN A 85 6.47 -6.18 0.41
N ASN A 86 6.08 -4.93 0.12
CA ASN A 86 4.89 -4.33 0.75
C ASN A 86 3.62 -5.15 0.51
N ARG A 87 3.45 -5.67 -0.72
CA ARG A 87 2.32 -6.53 -1.07
C ARG A 87 2.34 -7.84 -0.29
N GLU A 88 3.49 -8.51 -0.24
CA GLU A 88 3.68 -9.75 0.52
C GLU A 88 3.44 -9.53 2.03
N GLU A 89 3.95 -8.44 2.60
CA GLU A 89 3.72 -8.07 4.00
C GLU A 89 2.22 -7.84 4.28
N PHE A 90 1.51 -7.18 3.37
CA PHE A 90 0.07 -6.94 3.50
C PHE A 90 -0.73 -8.25 3.42
N GLU A 91 -0.42 -9.12 2.47
CA GLU A 91 -1.04 -10.45 2.32
C GLU A 91 -0.76 -11.33 3.55
N ALA A 92 0.48 -11.32 4.06
CA ALA A 92 0.86 -12.06 5.25
C ALA A 92 0.10 -11.57 6.49
N GLN A 93 -0.07 -10.25 6.67
CA GLN A 93 -0.87 -9.68 7.76
C GLN A 93 -2.34 -10.09 7.66
N GLN A 94 -2.92 -10.12 6.46
CA GLN A 94 -4.29 -10.60 6.24
C GLN A 94 -4.42 -12.09 6.59
N ALA A 95 -3.51 -12.93 6.10
CA ALA A 95 -3.52 -14.37 6.39
C ALA A 95 -3.37 -14.65 7.89
N GLN A 96 -2.48 -13.92 8.59
CA GLN A 96 -2.34 -14.02 10.04
C GLN A 96 -3.64 -13.63 10.78
N LEU A 97 -4.29 -12.56 10.34
CA LEU A 97 -5.56 -12.14 10.94
C LEU A 97 -6.65 -13.18 10.70
N GLU A 98 -6.76 -13.73 9.49
CA GLU A 98 -7.71 -14.79 9.18
C GLU A 98 -7.46 -16.05 10.00
N ALA A 99 -6.20 -16.46 10.16
CA ALA A 99 -5.82 -17.59 11.01
C ALA A 99 -6.21 -17.34 12.48
N ARG A 100 -5.95 -16.13 13.01
CA ARG A 100 -6.39 -15.74 14.36
C ARG A 100 -7.92 -15.77 14.49
N MET A 101 -8.64 -15.28 13.48
CA MET A 101 -10.10 -15.32 13.47
C MET A 101 -10.63 -16.76 13.39
N ALA A 102 -9.97 -17.64 12.65
CA ALA A 102 -10.32 -19.06 12.59
C ALA A 102 -10.12 -19.75 13.96
N GLN A 103 -9.02 -19.46 14.65
CA GLN A 103 -8.79 -19.93 16.03
C GLN A 103 -9.89 -19.45 16.98
N VAL A 104 -10.28 -18.17 16.89
CA VAL A 104 -11.39 -17.62 17.69
C VAL A 104 -12.71 -18.33 17.36
N ARG A 105 -13.02 -18.57 16.08
CA ARG A 105 -14.22 -19.31 15.66
C ARG A 105 -14.25 -20.72 16.24
N GLN A 106 -13.13 -21.44 16.17
CA GLN A 106 -13.02 -22.79 16.73
C GLN A 106 -13.19 -22.79 18.26
N TRP A 107 -12.57 -21.82 18.95
CA TRP A 107 -12.70 -21.68 20.39
C TRP A 107 -14.14 -21.40 20.82
N VAL A 108 -14.88 -20.55 20.09
CA VAL A 108 -16.31 -20.30 20.33
C VAL A 108 -17.15 -21.57 20.14
N GLN A 109 -16.86 -22.39 19.13
CA GLN A 109 -17.60 -23.64 18.87
C GLN A 109 -17.48 -24.68 19.99
N VAL A 110 -16.34 -24.73 20.70
CA VAL A 110 -16.13 -25.65 21.82
C VAL A 110 -16.59 -25.09 23.17
N GLY A 111 -17.43 -24.05 23.17
CA GLY A 111 -17.99 -23.44 24.38
C GLY A 111 -17.09 -22.37 25.01
N GLY A 112 -16.09 -21.87 24.28
CA GLY A 112 -15.25 -20.75 24.68
C GLY A 112 -16.04 -19.44 24.79
N ALA A 113 -16.52 -19.17 26.00
CA ALA A 113 -17.07 -17.93 26.54
C ALA A 113 -18.41 -17.41 25.98
N ALA A 114 -19.46 -17.66 26.75
CA ALA A 114 -20.75 -16.95 26.75
C ALA A 114 -20.68 -15.43 27.06
N LEU A 115 -19.56 -14.70 26.87
CA LEU A 115 -19.43 -13.32 27.39
C LEU A 115 -18.74 -12.23 26.52
N VAL A 116 -18.28 -12.47 25.28
CA VAL A 116 -17.50 -11.41 24.54
C VAL A 116 -18.14 -10.96 23.21
N VAL A 117 -19.46 -11.17 23.04
CA VAL A 117 -20.18 -10.88 21.78
C VAL A 117 -20.09 -9.41 21.33
N VAL A 118 -19.76 -8.46 22.21
CA VAL A 118 -19.76 -7.02 21.86
C VAL A 118 -18.42 -6.53 21.27
N ALA A 119 -17.28 -7.20 21.51
CA ALA A 119 -15.98 -6.67 21.07
C ALA A 119 -15.63 -6.93 19.59
N PHE A 120 -16.19 -7.98 18.98
CA PHE A 120 -15.74 -8.45 17.65
C PHE A 120 -16.45 -7.78 16.46
N VAL A 121 -17.68 -7.27 16.65
CA VAL A 121 -18.44 -6.63 15.56
C VAL A 121 -17.78 -5.33 15.09
N ALA A 122 -17.01 -4.65 15.95
CA ALA A 122 -16.29 -3.43 15.59
C ALA A 122 -15.06 -3.69 14.67
N ALA A 123 -14.37 -4.82 14.83
CA ALA A 123 -13.15 -5.13 14.09
C ALA A 123 -13.43 -5.57 12.64
N ALA A 124 -14.48 -6.36 12.41
CA ALA A 124 -14.88 -6.78 11.06
C ALA A 124 -15.38 -5.60 10.20
N GLY A 125 -16.05 -4.62 10.83
CA GLY A 125 -16.52 -3.41 10.15
C GLY A 125 -15.40 -2.47 9.68
N ALA A 126 -14.26 -2.44 10.38
CA ALA A 126 -13.11 -1.61 10.01
C ALA A 126 -12.33 -2.17 8.80
N ILE A 127 -12.34 -3.49 8.62
CA ILE A 127 -11.62 -4.18 7.53
C ILE A 127 -12.43 -4.14 6.23
N LEU A 128 -13.77 -4.28 6.29
CA LEU A 128 -14.61 -4.11 5.10
C LEU A 128 -14.71 -2.65 4.61
N ARG A 129 -14.59 -1.66 5.51
CA ARG A 129 -14.60 -0.23 5.11
C ARG A 129 -13.32 0.24 4.41
N ARG A 130 -12.24 -0.55 4.41
CA ARG A 130 -11.01 -0.30 3.65
C ARG A 130 -11.03 -0.88 2.22
N ARG A 131 -12.13 -1.51 1.80
CA ARG A 131 -12.34 -2.04 0.44
C ARG A 131 -13.35 -1.22 -0.41
N ARG A 132 -13.60 0.04 -0.04
CA ARG A 132 -14.28 1.02 -0.89
C ARG A 132 -13.43 2.25 -1.05
#